data_AF-A0A7J7GFB2-F1
#
_entry.id   AF-A0A7J7GFB2-F1
#
_cell.length_a   1.000
_cell.length_b   1.000
_cell.length_c   1.000
_cell.angle_alpha   90.00
_cell.angle_beta   90.00
_cell.angle_gamma   90.00
#
_symmetry.space_group_name_H-M   'P 1'
#
loop_
_entity.id
_entity.type
_entity.pdbx_description
1 polymer ?
#
loop_
_entity_poly.entity_id
_entity_poly.type
_entity_poly.pdbx_seq_one_letter_code
_entity_poly.pdbx_strand_id
1 'polypeptide(L)'
;MVSLTLSAILPQLRPPPCPTQENCQEASSLQLWVLYLSLFLLSAGAGGLRPNVITFAADQFDMTKSEVESRSWNFFNWYFYTMGLSTLISVTVLVYVQDNVGWGLGFGIPAIVMAFSTLVYILGTPLYKKVKPGGAHWWLDRAAILTEDDAKETNFPNLWRLATVHRVEELKSIIRVLPIWGSGILLIASHANQGTFGILQARSMDRSLFHSHSFQIPPASMSIFSILTVLVGLVLYDRLFVCPLLVADVFMSVGHMEFLYDQSPESMRSSAVALYWIAIAAGQYMGTLMVSLVHKYTGKDRNWLPDRNLNRGRLENYFWLATGVQVINLMYYVVCAWFYTYKPLEEAIEINNEGDVELGSGDGTSKALSDANGNVELAVTK
;
A
#
# COMPACT_ATOMS: atom_id res chain seq x y z
N MET A 1 -1.13 -19.68 -2.83
CA MET A 1 -2.48 -20.20 -2.52
C MET A 1 -2.56 -21.71 -2.61
N VAL A 2 -2.27 -22.36 -3.75
CA VAL A 2 -2.32 -23.82 -3.87
C VAL A 2 -1.50 -24.55 -2.78
N SER A 3 -0.25 -24.12 -2.53
CA SER A 3 0.58 -24.69 -1.46
C SER A 3 -0.04 -24.55 -0.05
N LEU A 4 -0.71 -23.43 0.21
CA LEU A 4 -1.37 -23.12 1.47
C LEU A 4 -2.63 -24.00 1.64
N THR A 5 -3.39 -24.21 0.56
CA THR A 5 -4.51 -25.15 0.51
C THR A 5 -4.03 -26.59 0.75
N LEU A 6 -2.93 -27.02 0.12
CA LEU A 6 -2.34 -28.34 0.33
C LEU A 6 -1.92 -28.54 1.80
N SER A 7 -1.33 -27.54 2.44
CA SER A 7 -0.99 -27.62 3.87
C SER A 7 -2.22 -27.75 4.78
N ALA A 8 -3.37 -27.20 4.39
CA ALA A 8 -4.60 -27.27 5.17
C ALA A 8 -5.34 -28.62 5.02
N ILE A 9 -5.25 -29.24 3.83
CA ILE A 9 -5.93 -30.50 3.49
C ILE A 9 -5.13 -31.72 3.94
N LEU A 10 -3.81 -31.72 3.72
CA LEU A 10 -2.97 -32.88 3.99
C LEU A 10 -2.73 -33.03 5.50
N PRO A 11 -3.15 -34.15 6.13
CA PRO A 11 -3.01 -34.34 7.57
C PRO A 11 -1.56 -34.42 8.03
N GLN A 12 -0.61 -34.77 7.15
CA GLN A 12 0.82 -34.81 7.45
C GLN A 12 1.44 -33.41 7.59
N LEU A 13 0.83 -32.39 6.97
CA LEU A 13 1.34 -31.02 6.91
C LEU A 13 0.72 -30.11 7.97
N ARG A 14 -0.11 -30.65 8.87
CA ARG A 14 -0.73 -29.91 9.98
C ARG A 14 -0.63 -30.68 11.30
N PRO A 15 -0.58 -29.97 12.45
CA PRO A 15 -0.62 -30.63 13.75
C PRO A 15 -1.98 -31.35 13.96
N PRO A 16 -2.02 -32.36 14.84
CA PRO A 16 -3.27 -33.06 15.16
C PRO A 16 -4.31 -32.11 15.78
N PRO A 17 -5.61 -32.36 15.57
CA PRO A 17 -6.67 -31.53 16.13
C PRO A 17 -6.62 -31.52 17.66
N CYS A 18 -6.71 -30.33 18.25
CA CYS A 18 -6.65 -30.13 19.70
C CYS A 18 -7.95 -29.48 20.21
N PRO A 19 -8.97 -30.28 20.59
CA PRO A 19 -10.29 -29.77 20.95
C PRO A 19 -10.31 -29.03 22.30
N THR A 20 -9.45 -29.40 23.25
CA THR A 20 -9.41 -28.80 24.58
C THR A 20 -8.59 -27.51 24.64
N GLN A 21 -7.84 -27.16 23.59
CA GLN A 21 -6.87 -26.05 23.52
C GLN A 21 -5.79 -26.02 24.64
N GLU A 22 -5.81 -26.99 25.54
CA GLU A 22 -4.84 -27.21 26.61
C GLU A 22 -3.81 -28.26 26.17
N ASN A 23 -2.52 -27.95 26.35
CA ASN A 23 -1.40 -28.86 26.04
C ASN A 23 -1.39 -29.43 24.61
N CYS A 24 -1.81 -28.63 23.62
CA CYS A 24 -1.72 -29.02 22.22
C CYS A 24 -0.26 -29.21 21.78
N GLN A 25 -0.04 -30.21 20.91
CA GLN A 25 1.25 -30.41 20.25
C GLN A 25 1.53 -29.27 19.27
N GLU A 26 2.71 -28.65 19.40
CA GLU A 26 3.17 -27.62 18.49
C GLU A 26 3.51 -28.22 17.11
N ALA A 27 3.44 -27.39 16.07
CA ALA A 27 3.75 -27.81 14.71
C ALA A 27 5.22 -28.25 14.59
N SER A 28 5.48 -29.29 13.81
CA SER A 28 6.86 -29.72 13.55
C SER A 28 7.59 -28.70 12.66
N SER A 29 8.93 -28.71 12.68
CA SER A 29 9.73 -27.80 11.87
C SER A 29 9.42 -27.88 10.38
N LEU A 30 9.10 -29.07 9.86
CA LEU A 30 8.70 -29.26 8.46
C LEU A 30 7.34 -28.61 8.17
N GLN A 31 6.35 -28.83 9.04
CA GLN A 31 5.02 -28.21 8.91
C GLN A 31 5.11 -26.68 8.91
N LEU A 32 5.95 -26.14 9.80
CA LEU A 32 6.20 -24.72 9.90
C LEU A 32 6.91 -24.15 8.65
N TRP A 33 7.92 -24.85 8.12
CA TRP A 33 8.65 -24.39 6.93
C TRP A 33 7.77 -24.36 5.68
N VAL A 34 6.91 -25.37 5.50
CA VAL A 34 5.92 -25.40 4.40
C VAL A 34 4.96 -24.21 4.53
N LEU A 35 4.47 -23.94 5.74
CA LEU A 35 3.61 -22.79 6.01
C LEU A 35 4.32 -21.46 5.66
N TYR A 36 5.55 -21.25 6.14
CA TYR A 36 6.31 -20.03 5.86
C TYR A 36 6.63 -19.85 4.38
N LEU A 37 7.02 -20.92 3.67
CA LEU A 37 7.22 -20.85 2.22
C LEU A 37 5.92 -20.47 1.49
N SER A 38 4.78 -21.02 1.92
CA SER A 38 3.49 -20.69 1.31
C SER A 38 3.07 -19.23 1.54
N LEU A 39 3.33 -18.69 2.73
CA LEU A 39 3.08 -17.28 3.08
C LEU A 39 4.03 -16.35 2.34
N PHE A 40 5.30 -16.73 2.19
CA PHE A 40 6.28 -15.98 1.40
C PHE A 40 5.86 -15.88 -0.07
N LEU A 41 5.51 -17.00 -0.71
CA LEU A 41 5.04 -17.01 -2.10
C LEU A 41 3.77 -16.19 -2.28
N LEU A 42 2.87 -16.22 -1.30
CA LEU A 42 1.67 -15.38 -1.30
C LEU A 42 2.03 -13.88 -1.21
N SER A 43 2.93 -13.53 -0.31
CA SER A 43 3.39 -12.15 -0.13
C SER A 43 4.09 -11.62 -1.38
N ALA A 44 5.00 -12.39 -1.98
CA ALA A 44 5.69 -12.04 -3.22
C ALA A 44 4.71 -11.83 -4.38
N GLY A 45 3.73 -12.73 -4.55
CA GLY A 45 2.70 -12.59 -5.58
C GLY A 45 1.80 -11.37 -5.37
N ALA A 46 1.34 -11.12 -4.15
CA ALA A 46 0.50 -9.97 -3.83
C ALA A 46 1.27 -8.63 -3.96
N GLY A 47 2.54 -8.61 -3.55
CA GLY A 47 3.40 -7.43 -3.64
C GLY A 47 3.71 -7.03 -5.08
N GLY A 48 3.91 -8.00 -5.99
CA GLY A 48 4.13 -7.73 -7.41
C GLY A 48 2.86 -7.34 -8.17
N LEU A 49 1.69 -7.86 -7.77
CA LEU A 49 0.44 -7.65 -8.50
C LEU A 49 -0.22 -6.29 -8.18
N ARG A 50 -0.26 -5.89 -6.92
CA ARG A 50 -1.01 -4.70 -6.45
C ARG A 50 -0.66 -3.38 -7.17
N PRO A 51 0.61 -2.94 -7.25
CA PRO A 51 0.93 -1.66 -7.89
C PRO A 51 0.76 -1.69 -9.41
N ASN A 52 0.90 -2.87 -10.03
CA ASN A 52 0.96 -3.00 -11.48
C ASN A 52 -0.42 -3.14 -12.14
N VAL A 53 -1.43 -3.66 -11.43
CA VAL A 53 -2.76 -3.85 -12.02
C VAL A 53 -3.44 -2.53 -12.37
N ILE A 54 -3.37 -1.54 -11.47
CA ILE A 54 -4.03 -0.25 -11.66
C ILE A 54 -3.32 0.57 -12.75
N THR A 55 -1.98 0.57 -12.73
CA THR A 55 -1.19 1.27 -13.75
C THR A 55 -1.37 0.65 -15.12
N PHE A 56 -1.35 -0.69 -15.22
CA PHE A 56 -1.61 -1.40 -16.48
C PHE A 56 -3.04 -1.14 -17.00
N ALA A 57 -4.02 -1.03 -16.12
CA ALA A 57 -5.39 -0.68 -16.50
C ALA A 57 -5.48 0.76 -17.02
N ALA A 58 -4.79 1.71 -16.38
CA ALA A 58 -4.72 3.10 -16.84
C ALA A 58 -4.09 3.21 -18.24
N ASP A 59 -3.02 2.44 -18.51
CA ASP A 59 -2.33 2.40 -19.81
C ASP A 59 -3.22 1.97 -20.99
N GLN A 60 -4.35 1.30 -20.71
CA GLN A 60 -5.30 0.89 -21.74
C GLN A 60 -6.15 2.06 -22.25
N PHE A 61 -6.28 3.14 -21.47
CA PHE A 61 -7.08 4.30 -21.82
C PHE A 61 -6.19 5.45 -22.27
N ASP A 62 -6.59 6.10 -23.36
CA ASP A 62 -5.93 7.31 -23.85
C ASP A 62 -6.62 8.53 -23.25
N MET A 63 -6.11 9.03 -22.12
CA MET A 63 -6.72 10.14 -21.36
C MET A 63 -6.57 11.50 -22.04
N THR A 64 -5.82 11.60 -23.13
CA THR A 64 -5.68 12.84 -23.92
C THR A 64 -6.96 13.19 -24.71
N LYS A 65 -7.87 12.24 -24.86
CA LYS A 65 -9.14 12.40 -25.58
C LYS A 65 -10.28 12.63 -24.60
N SER A 66 -10.91 13.81 -24.67
CA SER A 66 -12.00 14.22 -23.76
C SER A 66 -13.20 13.27 -23.73
N GLU A 67 -13.57 12.63 -24.86
CA GLU A 67 -14.64 11.62 -24.88
C GLU A 67 -14.26 10.34 -24.10
N VAL A 68 -12.98 9.98 -24.11
CA VAL A 68 -12.44 8.78 -23.46
C VAL A 68 -12.27 9.03 -21.96
N GLU A 69 -11.86 10.23 -21.56
CA GLU A 69 -11.66 10.64 -20.17
C GLU A 69 -12.91 10.37 -19.30
N SER A 70 -14.09 10.83 -19.74
CA SER A 70 -15.34 10.61 -19.00
C SER A 70 -15.69 9.12 -18.86
N ARG A 71 -15.42 8.30 -19.88
CA ARG A 71 -15.64 6.84 -19.84
C ARG A 71 -14.63 6.13 -18.92
N SER A 72 -13.38 6.61 -18.88
CA SER A 72 -12.33 6.07 -18.00
C SER A 72 -12.66 6.28 -16.53
N TRP A 73 -13.20 7.43 -16.14
CA TRP A 73 -13.66 7.66 -14.77
C TRP A 73 -14.76 6.68 -14.33
N ASN A 74 -15.68 6.33 -15.23
CA ASN A 74 -16.68 5.29 -14.95
C ASN A 74 -16.04 3.91 -14.71
N PHE A 75 -14.99 3.55 -15.46
CA PHE A 75 -14.24 2.32 -15.24
C PHE A 75 -13.59 2.30 -13.85
N PHE A 76 -12.88 3.37 -13.47
CA PHE A 76 -12.23 3.44 -12.15
C PHE A 76 -13.25 3.43 -11.00
N ASN A 77 -14.38 4.13 -11.13
CA ASN A 77 -15.46 4.09 -10.15
C ASN A 77 -16.00 2.66 -9.96
N TRP A 78 -16.24 1.93 -11.05
CA TRP A 78 -16.68 0.53 -10.98
C TRP A 78 -15.59 -0.38 -10.37
N TYR A 79 -14.32 -0.15 -10.70
CA TYR A 79 -13.21 -0.88 -10.12
C TYR A 79 -13.15 -0.72 -8.59
N PHE A 80 -13.22 0.50 -8.07
CA PHE A 80 -13.22 0.74 -6.63
C PHE A 80 -14.47 0.20 -5.94
N TYR A 81 -15.64 0.31 -6.57
CA TYR A 81 -16.89 -0.29 -6.06
C TYR A 81 -16.77 -1.82 -5.93
N THR A 82 -16.28 -2.50 -6.97
CA THR A 82 -16.11 -3.96 -6.96
C THR A 82 -15.06 -4.42 -5.95
N MET A 83 -13.99 -3.65 -5.74
CA MET A 83 -12.99 -3.91 -4.70
C MET A 83 -13.60 -3.84 -3.29
N GLY A 84 -14.44 -2.82 -3.03
CA GLY A 84 -15.17 -2.68 -1.77
C GLY A 84 -16.11 -3.87 -1.51
N LEU A 85 -16.93 -4.23 -2.50
CA LEU A 85 -17.83 -5.38 -2.41
C LEU A 85 -17.07 -6.70 -2.20
N SER A 86 -15.96 -6.89 -2.93
CA SER A 86 -15.09 -8.08 -2.78
C SER A 86 -14.54 -8.20 -1.36
N THR A 87 -14.10 -7.09 -0.77
CA THR A 87 -13.58 -7.05 0.60
C THR A 87 -14.68 -7.43 1.60
N LEU A 88 -15.90 -6.92 1.44
CA LEU A 88 -17.04 -7.29 2.28
C LEU A 88 -17.37 -8.78 2.18
N ILE A 89 -17.42 -9.35 0.97
CA ILE A 89 -17.67 -10.78 0.75
C ILE A 89 -16.56 -11.63 1.36
N SER A 90 -15.30 -11.20 1.23
CA SER A 90 -14.14 -11.90 1.79
C SER A 90 -14.20 -11.97 3.31
N VAL A 91 -14.41 -10.83 3.98
CA VAL A 91 -14.43 -10.77 5.45
C VAL A 91 -15.68 -11.46 6.04
N THR A 92 -16.77 -11.58 5.27
CA THR A 92 -18.00 -12.27 5.69
C THR A 92 -17.99 -13.76 5.33
N VAL A 93 -18.27 -14.06 4.05
CA VAL A 93 -18.56 -15.40 3.53
C VAL A 93 -17.32 -16.26 3.56
N LEU A 94 -16.17 -15.74 3.11
CA LEU A 94 -14.95 -16.55 3.03
C LEU A 94 -14.43 -16.90 4.43
N VAL A 95 -14.44 -15.94 5.36
CA VAL A 95 -14.10 -16.19 6.78
C VAL A 95 -15.08 -17.16 7.43
N TYR A 96 -16.38 -17.06 7.13
CA TYR A 96 -17.37 -18.03 7.61
C TYR A 96 -17.07 -19.45 7.12
N VAL A 97 -16.69 -19.61 5.85
CA VAL A 97 -16.27 -20.91 5.29
C VAL A 97 -15.02 -21.41 5.99
N GLN A 98 -14.03 -20.55 6.26
CA GLN A 98 -12.79 -20.91 6.94
C GLN A 98 -13.05 -21.45 8.36
N ASP A 99 -13.88 -20.76 9.15
CA ASP A 99 -14.10 -21.09 10.56
C ASP A 99 -15.15 -22.19 10.78
N ASN A 100 -16.22 -22.26 9.97
CA ASN A 100 -17.32 -23.20 10.20
C ASN A 100 -17.28 -24.46 9.31
N VAL A 101 -16.72 -24.36 8.10
CA VAL A 101 -16.70 -25.49 7.15
C VAL A 101 -15.30 -26.11 7.11
N GLY A 102 -14.27 -25.28 7.06
CA GLY A 102 -12.88 -25.67 7.21
C GLY A 102 -11.92 -24.93 6.29
N TRP A 103 -10.68 -24.84 6.75
CA TRP A 103 -9.56 -24.15 6.08
C TRP A 103 -9.23 -24.68 4.68
N GLY A 104 -9.49 -25.95 4.39
CA GLY A 104 -9.27 -26.53 3.07
C GLY A 104 -10.11 -25.86 1.98
N LEU A 105 -11.42 -25.75 2.20
CA LEU A 105 -12.32 -25.03 1.28
C LEU A 105 -12.08 -23.52 1.32
N GLY A 106 -11.79 -22.98 2.52
CA GLY A 106 -11.49 -21.56 2.71
C GLY A 106 -10.29 -21.05 1.91
N PHE A 107 -9.24 -21.86 1.72
CA PHE A 107 -8.11 -21.52 0.84
C PHE A 107 -8.28 -22.05 -0.60
N GLY A 108 -9.06 -23.11 -0.78
CA GLY A 108 -9.35 -23.69 -2.09
C GLY A 108 -10.14 -22.77 -3.01
N ILE A 109 -11.19 -22.11 -2.50
CA ILE A 109 -12.03 -21.19 -3.30
C ILE A 109 -11.19 -20.04 -3.90
N PRO A 110 -10.40 -19.27 -3.12
CA PRO A 110 -9.52 -18.24 -3.69
C PRO A 110 -8.49 -18.81 -4.67
N ALA A 111 -7.95 -20.01 -4.44
CA ALA A 111 -7.01 -20.62 -5.36
C ALA A 111 -7.62 -20.88 -6.75
N ILE A 112 -8.87 -21.36 -6.81
CA ILE A 112 -9.60 -21.58 -8.06
C ILE A 112 -9.92 -20.25 -8.75
N VAL A 113 -10.42 -19.27 -8.00
CA VAL A 113 -10.74 -17.93 -8.55
C VAL A 113 -9.49 -17.25 -9.10
N MET A 114 -8.35 -17.35 -8.41
CA MET A 114 -7.07 -16.82 -8.90
C MET A 114 -6.59 -17.54 -10.17
N ALA A 115 -6.72 -18.87 -10.22
CA ALA A 115 -6.37 -19.63 -11.42
C ALA A 115 -7.24 -19.23 -12.63
N PHE A 116 -8.54 -19.08 -12.41
CA PHE A 116 -9.47 -18.58 -13.42
C PHE A 116 -9.14 -17.15 -13.87
N SER A 117 -8.86 -16.25 -12.92
CA SER A 117 -8.46 -14.87 -13.23
C SER A 117 -7.17 -14.81 -14.06
N THR A 118 -6.20 -15.67 -13.73
CA THR A 118 -4.93 -15.78 -14.48
C THR A 118 -5.18 -16.29 -15.90
N LEU A 119 -6.07 -17.29 -16.05
CA LEU A 119 -6.46 -17.80 -17.36
C LEU A 119 -7.12 -16.72 -18.22
N VAL A 120 -8.08 -15.97 -17.66
CA VAL A 120 -8.74 -14.86 -18.36
C VAL A 120 -7.72 -13.78 -18.78
N TYR A 121 -6.78 -13.44 -17.90
CA TYR A 121 -5.71 -12.49 -18.22
C TYR A 121 -4.84 -12.98 -19.40
N ILE A 122 -4.42 -14.25 -19.38
CA ILE A 122 -3.62 -14.84 -20.48
C ILE A 122 -4.41 -14.83 -21.79
N LEU A 123 -5.68 -15.22 -21.77
CA LEU A 123 -6.55 -15.20 -22.95
C LEU A 123 -6.81 -13.77 -23.47
N GLY A 124 -6.80 -12.77 -22.58
CA GLY A 124 -6.94 -11.35 -22.90
C GLY A 124 -5.68 -10.67 -23.42
N THR A 125 -4.50 -11.30 -23.27
CA THR A 125 -3.20 -10.76 -23.73
C THR A 125 -3.19 -10.15 -25.14
N PRO A 126 -3.81 -10.73 -26.19
CA PRO A 126 -3.81 -10.14 -27.53
C PRO A 126 -4.64 -8.86 -27.66
N LEU A 127 -5.53 -8.57 -26.71
CA LEU A 127 -6.41 -7.39 -26.74
C LEU A 127 -5.78 -6.16 -26.06
N TYR A 128 -4.73 -6.35 -25.27
CA TYR A 128 -4.13 -5.26 -24.50
C TYR A 128 -3.18 -4.41 -25.34
N LYS A 129 -3.29 -3.09 -25.16
CA LYS A 129 -2.31 -2.11 -25.64
C LYS A 129 -1.06 -2.22 -24.78
N LYS A 130 0.07 -2.53 -25.41
CA LYS A 130 1.37 -2.61 -24.74
C LYS A 130 2.09 -1.28 -24.90
N VAL A 131 2.21 -0.55 -23.80
CA VAL A 131 2.97 0.71 -23.76
C VAL A 131 4.46 0.38 -23.82
N LYS A 132 5.22 1.13 -24.60
CA LYS A 132 6.68 0.99 -24.65
C LYS A 132 7.27 1.38 -23.29
N PRO A 133 8.30 0.68 -22.80
CA PRO A 133 8.95 1.10 -21.56
C PRO A 133 9.44 2.55 -21.71
N GLY A 134 8.98 3.44 -20.82
CA GLY A 134 9.52 4.78 -20.71
C GLY A 134 10.99 4.69 -20.32
N GLY A 135 11.86 5.37 -21.07
CA GLY A 135 13.31 5.25 -20.93
C GLY A 135 13.82 5.56 -19.52
N ALA A 136 14.74 4.70 -19.06
CA ALA A 136 15.79 4.90 -18.07
C ALA A 136 15.48 5.66 -16.77
N HIS A 137 14.93 4.91 -15.80
CA HIS A 137 15.19 5.19 -14.39
C HIS A 137 16.21 4.19 -13.81
N TRP A 138 17.31 4.78 -13.35
CA TRP A 138 18.63 4.27 -12.94
C TRP A 138 18.76 3.02 -12.06
N TRP A 139 17.70 2.46 -11.47
CA TRP A 139 17.84 1.43 -10.43
C TRP A 139 17.65 -0.03 -10.90
N LEU A 140 17.11 -0.28 -12.11
CA LEU A 140 16.95 -1.66 -12.64
C LEU A 140 17.47 -1.91 -14.07
N ASP A 141 17.96 -0.89 -14.78
CA ASP A 141 18.27 -1.01 -16.22
C ASP A 141 19.51 -1.85 -16.58
N ARG A 142 20.16 -2.52 -15.62
CA ARG A 142 21.18 -3.53 -15.93
C ARG A 142 20.63 -4.80 -16.61
N ALA A 143 19.31 -4.93 -16.74
CA ALA A 143 18.66 -6.06 -17.41
C ALA A 143 18.31 -5.81 -18.91
N ALA A 144 18.43 -4.57 -19.41
CA ALA A 144 18.24 -4.29 -20.83
C ALA A 144 19.59 -4.51 -21.56
N ILE A 145 19.63 -5.50 -22.45
CA ILE A 145 20.78 -5.76 -23.33
C ILE A 145 20.79 -4.65 -24.37
N LEU A 146 21.81 -3.79 -24.33
CA LEU A 146 22.11 -2.86 -25.41
C LEU A 146 22.42 -3.67 -26.67
N THR A 147 21.58 -3.54 -27.70
CA THR A 147 21.86 -4.09 -29.03
C THR A 147 22.94 -3.25 -29.69
N GLU A 148 23.83 -3.85 -30.48
CA GLU A 148 24.96 -3.16 -31.12
C GLU A 148 24.54 -1.97 -32.01
N ASP A 149 23.28 -1.94 -32.42
CA ASP A 149 22.69 -0.85 -33.21
C ASP A 149 22.45 0.43 -32.38
N ASP A 150 22.16 0.32 -31.07
CA ASP A 150 21.96 1.47 -30.16
C ASP A 150 23.29 2.13 -29.75
N ALA A 151 24.41 1.40 -29.89
CA ALA A 151 25.75 1.88 -29.59
C ALA A 151 26.37 2.72 -30.71
N LYS A 152 25.82 2.67 -31.93
CA LYS A 152 26.36 3.39 -33.09
C LYS A 152 25.86 4.83 -33.25
N GLU A 153 24.81 5.24 -32.54
CA GLU A 153 24.23 6.58 -32.69
C GLU A 153 24.44 7.56 -31.52
N THR A 154 25.13 7.19 -30.44
CA THR A 154 24.94 7.92 -29.19
C THR A 154 26.15 8.67 -28.69
N ASN A 155 26.18 9.96 -29.04
CA ASN A 155 26.83 11.03 -28.29
C ASN A 155 26.09 11.30 -26.95
N PHE A 156 25.61 10.27 -26.25
CA PHE A 156 24.93 10.43 -24.97
C PHE A 156 25.98 10.53 -23.85
N PRO A 157 26.02 11.63 -23.08
CA PRO A 157 26.95 11.75 -21.98
C PRO A 157 26.62 10.69 -20.92
N ASN A 158 27.66 10.07 -20.35
CA ASN A 158 27.53 9.17 -19.22
C ASN A 158 26.80 9.87 -18.05
N LEU A 159 25.52 9.55 -17.82
CA LEU A 159 24.72 10.12 -16.74
C LEU A 159 25.30 9.80 -15.34
N TRP A 160 26.12 8.76 -15.21
CA TRP A 160 26.89 8.44 -14.00
C TRP A 160 27.92 9.51 -13.62
N ARG A 161 28.36 10.34 -14.57
CA ARG A 161 29.38 11.38 -14.37
C ARG A 161 28.80 12.80 -14.44
N LEU A 162 27.60 12.96 -14.98
CA LEU A 162 26.96 14.25 -15.21
C LEU A 162 25.45 14.13 -14.93
N ALA A 163 25.04 14.49 -13.71
CA ALA A 163 23.65 14.69 -13.37
C ALA A 163 23.24 16.13 -13.72
N THR A 164 22.08 16.31 -14.34
CA THR A 164 21.53 17.66 -14.57
C THR A 164 21.11 18.28 -13.24
N VAL A 165 21.24 19.61 -13.13
CA VAL A 165 20.85 20.36 -11.91
C VAL A 165 19.39 20.06 -11.54
N HIS A 166 18.51 19.99 -12.55
CA HIS A 166 17.12 19.61 -12.41
C HIS A 166 16.93 18.26 -11.69
N ARG A 167 17.65 17.20 -12.09
CA ARG A 167 17.58 15.88 -11.43
C ARG A 167 18.07 15.90 -9.98
N VAL A 168 19.06 16.75 -9.69
CA VAL A 168 19.55 16.95 -8.33
C VAL A 168 18.52 17.69 -7.46
N GLU A 169 17.79 18.63 -8.03
CA GLU A 169 16.69 19.34 -7.35
C GLU A 169 15.49 18.42 -7.09
N GLU A 170 15.12 17.58 -8.06
CA GLU A 170 14.10 16.54 -7.88
C GLU A 170 14.48 15.53 -6.77
N LEU A 171 15.74 15.12 -6.68
CA LEU A 171 16.18 14.26 -5.60
C LEU A 171 16.17 15.00 -4.24
N LYS A 172 16.59 16.26 -4.22
CA LYS A 172 16.57 17.09 -3.00
C LYS A 172 15.16 17.27 -2.47
N SER A 173 14.14 17.39 -3.32
CA SER A 173 12.76 17.51 -2.86
C SER A 173 12.29 16.23 -2.14
N ILE A 174 12.58 15.04 -2.67
CA ILE A 174 12.28 13.78 -1.98
C ILE A 174 13.02 13.67 -0.65
N ILE A 175 14.30 14.04 -0.60
CA ILE A 175 15.08 14.01 0.64
C ILE A 175 14.45 14.91 1.73
N ARG A 176 13.88 16.06 1.36
CA ARG A 176 13.17 16.94 2.30
C ARG A 176 11.88 16.33 2.85
N VAL A 177 11.25 15.41 2.13
CA VAL A 177 10.02 14.72 2.55
C VAL A 177 10.30 13.55 3.52
N LEU A 178 11.51 13.00 3.51
CA LEU A 178 11.90 11.83 4.33
C LEU A 178 11.64 11.98 5.85
N PRO A 179 11.88 13.13 6.51
CA PRO A 179 11.59 13.28 7.94
C PRO A 179 10.11 13.11 8.27
N ILE A 180 9.21 13.67 7.44
CA ILE A 180 7.77 13.54 7.59
C ILE A 180 7.33 12.10 7.28
N TRP A 181 7.84 11.53 6.19
CA TRP A 181 7.65 10.12 5.84
C TRP A 181 8.00 9.18 7.01
N GLY A 182 9.10 9.46 7.73
CA GLY A 182 9.54 8.69 8.88
C GLY A 182 8.52 8.62 10.03
N SER A 183 7.74 9.69 10.26
CA SER A 183 6.66 9.68 11.26
C SER A 183 5.53 8.69 10.92
N GLY A 184 5.33 8.43 9.63
CA GLY A 184 4.35 7.45 9.15
C GLY A 184 4.70 6.02 9.56
N ILE A 185 5.99 5.71 9.70
CA ILE A 185 6.46 4.39 10.15
C ILE A 185 5.97 4.10 11.57
N LEU A 186 6.10 5.07 12.49
CA LEU A 186 5.67 4.92 13.89
C LEU A 186 4.15 4.86 14.03
N LEU A 187 3.43 5.62 13.20
CA LEU A 187 1.97 5.54 13.10
C LEU A 187 1.55 4.11 12.72
N ILE A 188 2.13 3.57 11.64
CA ILE A 188 1.82 2.22 11.15
C ILE A 188 2.25 1.16 12.17
N ALA A 189 3.38 1.34 12.86
CA ALA A 189 3.86 0.41 13.90
C ALA A 189 2.87 0.25 15.06
N SER A 190 2.25 1.35 15.48
CA SER A 190 1.24 1.33 16.55
C SER A 190 -0.04 0.63 16.11
N HIS A 191 -0.37 0.68 14.82
CA HIS A 191 -1.54 0.02 14.25
C HIS A 191 -1.29 -1.45 13.84
N ALA A 192 -0.04 -1.85 13.56
CA ALA A 192 0.34 -3.14 12.98
C ALA A 192 -0.33 -4.37 13.64
N ASN A 193 -0.46 -4.35 14.97
CA ASN A 193 -1.00 -5.48 15.73
C ASN A 193 -2.47 -5.32 16.16
N GLN A 194 -3.11 -4.19 15.87
CA GLN A 194 -4.49 -3.94 16.30
C GLN A 194 -5.46 -4.97 15.72
N GLY A 195 -5.29 -5.35 14.44
CA GLY A 195 -6.09 -6.41 13.82
C GLY A 195 -5.93 -7.75 14.53
N THR A 196 -4.71 -8.17 14.84
CA THR A 196 -4.43 -9.44 15.52
C THR A 196 -5.00 -9.46 16.94
N PHE A 197 -4.78 -8.41 17.74
CA PHE A 197 -5.31 -8.34 19.09
C PHE A 197 -6.83 -8.21 19.12
N GLY A 198 -7.43 -7.47 18.18
CA GLY A 198 -8.87 -7.39 18.02
C GLY A 198 -9.51 -8.76 17.74
N ILE A 199 -8.88 -9.58 16.88
CA ILE A 199 -9.34 -10.94 16.60
C ILE A 199 -9.20 -11.85 17.84
N LEU A 200 -8.07 -11.75 18.56
CA LEU A 200 -7.84 -12.51 19.79
C LEU A 200 -8.86 -12.15 20.88
N GLN A 201 -9.17 -10.86 21.03
CA GLN A 201 -10.20 -10.38 21.94
C GLN A 201 -11.58 -10.87 21.51
N ALA A 202 -11.93 -10.77 20.23
CA ALA A 202 -13.19 -11.26 19.70
C ALA A 202 -13.39 -12.77 19.93
N ARG A 203 -12.32 -13.59 19.93
CA ARG A 203 -12.39 -15.01 20.27
C ARG A 203 -12.85 -15.28 21.70
N SER A 204 -12.58 -14.37 22.63
CA SER A 204 -12.97 -14.47 24.04
C SER A 204 -14.33 -13.85 24.36
N MET A 205 -14.93 -13.12 23.42
CA MET A 205 -16.23 -12.46 23.57
C MET A 205 -17.37 -13.39 23.11
N ASP A 206 -18.57 -13.14 23.65
CA ASP A 206 -19.79 -13.75 23.09
C ASP A 206 -20.10 -13.10 21.74
N ARG A 207 -20.21 -13.94 20.71
CA ARG A 207 -20.41 -13.54 19.31
C ARG A 207 -21.74 -14.05 18.75
N SER A 208 -22.65 -14.47 19.63
CA SER A 208 -24.00 -14.86 19.23
C SER A 208 -24.80 -13.65 18.74
N LEU A 209 -25.41 -13.78 17.57
CA LEU A 209 -26.26 -12.75 16.98
C LEU A 209 -27.72 -13.10 17.28
N PHE A 210 -28.43 -12.17 17.95
CA PHE A 210 -29.82 -12.34 18.43
C PHE A 210 -30.00 -13.37 19.55
N HIS A 211 -31.20 -13.40 20.14
CA HIS A 211 -31.61 -14.33 21.21
C HIS A 211 -31.59 -15.82 20.81
N SER A 212 -31.23 -16.14 19.56
CA SER A 212 -31.06 -17.50 19.07
C SER A 212 -29.57 -17.86 19.07
N HIS A 213 -29.16 -18.78 19.94
CA HIS A 213 -27.77 -19.27 20.06
C HIS A 213 -27.27 -20.07 18.83
N SER A 214 -28.00 -20.07 17.71
CA SER A 214 -27.70 -20.89 16.52
C SER A 214 -26.60 -20.28 15.63
N PHE A 215 -26.49 -18.95 15.54
CA PHE A 215 -25.56 -18.29 14.63
C PHE A 215 -24.46 -17.53 15.38
N GLN A 216 -23.21 -17.96 15.21
CA GLN A 216 -22.02 -17.32 15.79
C GLN A 216 -21.21 -16.65 14.69
N ILE A 217 -20.96 -15.35 14.81
CA ILE A 217 -20.11 -14.60 13.87
C ILE A 217 -18.65 -15.02 14.08
N PRO A 218 -17.90 -15.45 13.05
CA PRO A 218 -16.45 -15.68 13.14
C PRO A 218 -15.70 -14.47 13.72
N PRO A 219 -14.66 -14.65 14.57
CA PRO A 219 -13.99 -13.52 15.22
C PRO A 219 -13.29 -12.61 14.20
N ALA A 220 -12.72 -13.19 13.15
CA ALA A 220 -12.07 -12.45 12.06
C ALA A 220 -13.06 -11.59 11.24
N SER A 221 -14.34 -11.98 11.21
CA SER A 221 -15.40 -11.21 10.55
C SER A 221 -15.79 -9.95 11.33
N MET A 222 -15.36 -9.78 12.59
CA MET A 222 -15.70 -8.57 13.36
C MET A 222 -15.13 -7.28 12.76
N SER A 223 -14.14 -7.37 11.87
CA SER A 223 -13.63 -6.22 11.12
C SER A 223 -14.66 -5.60 10.15
N ILE A 224 -15.78 -6.28 9.87
CA ILE A 224 -16.91 -5.72 9.09
C ILE A 224 -17.43 -4.43 9.73
N PHE A 225 -17.50 -4.36 11.05
CA PHE A 225 -17.99 -3.16 11.73
C PHE A 225 -17.10 -1.96 11.44
N SER A 226 -15.77 -2.14 11.42
CA SER A 226 -14.83 -1.09 11.03
C SER A 226 -15.05 -0.64 9.58
N ILE A 227 -15.21 -1.59 8.65
CA ILE A 227 -15.47 -1.28 7.23
C ILE A 227 -16.79 -0.50 7.06
N LEU A 228 -17.86 -0.95 7.72
CA LEU A 228 -19.16 -0.26 7.67
C LEU A 228 -19.09 1.13 8.29
N THR A 229 -18.37 1.30 9.40
CA THR A 229 -18.15 2.61 10.01
C THR A 229 -17.40 3.55 9.07
N VAL A 230 -16.39 3.06 8.34
CA VAL A 230 -15.70 3.85 7.32
C VAL A 230 -16.65 4.23 6.18
N LEU A 231 -17.43 3.28 5.66
CA LEU A 231 -18.37 3.54 4.55
C LEU A 231 -19.45 4.55 4.94
N VAL A 232 -20.04 4.41 6.13
CA VAL A 232 -21.01 5.38 6.67
C VAL A 232 -20.32 6.72 6.94
N GLY A 233 -19.10 6.69 7.48
CA GLY A 233 -18.29 7.87 7.73
C GLY A 233 -18.02 8.68 6.46
N LEU A 234 -17.71 8.02 5.35
CA LEU A 234 -17.50 8.67 4.04
C LEU A 234 -18.79 9.32 3.52
N VAL A 235 -19.95 8.65 3.64
CA VAL A 235 -21.25 9.22 3.21
C VAL A 235 -21.64 10.41 4.10
N LEU A 236 -21.31 10.36 5.39
CA LEU A 236 -21.60 11.43 6.34
C LEU A 236 -20.57 12.56 6.30
N TYR A 237 -19.36 12.33 5.79
CA TYR A 237 -18.30 13.34 5.69
C TYR A 237 -18.78 14.57 4.91
N ASP A 238 -19.43 14.36 3.77
CA ASP A 238 -19.97 15.44 2.94
C ASP A 238 -21.13 16.20 3.61
N ARG A 239 -21.75 15.65 4.66
CA ARG A 239 -22.92 16.25 5.35
C ARG A 239 -22.64 16.76 6.76
N LEU A 240 -21.67 16.18 7.47
CA LEU A 240 -21.40 16.42 8.88
C LEU A 240 -19.87 16.40 9.09
N PHE A 241 -19.24 17.56 8.98
CA PHE A 241 -17.82 17.81 9.29
C PHE A 241 -17.36 17.45 10.74
N VAL A 242 -18.19 16.76 11.53
CA VAL A 242 -18.11 16.68 13.00
C VAL A 242 -17.60 15.32 13.52
N CYS A 243 -17.40 14.29 12.69
CA CYS A 243 -16.83 13.01 13.14
C CYS A 243 -15.40 12.71 12.65
N PRO A 244 -14.42 13.63 12.76
CA PRO A 244 -13.05 13.36 12.33
C PRO A 244 -12.37 12.26 13.16
N LEU A 245 -12.74 12.05 14.42
CA LEU A 245 -12.03 11.10 15.31
C LEU A 245 -12.20 9.61 14.91
N LEU A 246 -13.35 9.21 14.37
CA LEU A 246 -13.59 7.81 13.97
C LEU A 246 -13.08 7.49 12.56
N VAL A 247 -13.00 8.49 11.68
CA VAL A 247 -12.50 8.33 10.29
C VAL A 247 -11.01 8.72 10.17
N ALA A 248 -10.42 9.27 11.24
CA ALA A 248 -9.04 9.75 11.28
C ALA A 248 -8.04 8.73 10.73
N ASP A 249 -8.20 7.44 11.04
CA ASP A 249 -7.24 6.42 10.64
C ASP A 249 -7.13 6.25 9.11
N VAL A 250 -8.29 6.26 8.43
CA VAL A 250 -8.37 6.17 6.96
C VAL A 250 -7.82 7.46 6.34
N PHE A 251 -8.22 8.62 6.86
CA PHE A 251 -7.75 9.91 6.36
C PHE A 251 -6.25 10.12 6.60
N MET A 252 -5.69 9.62 7.70
CA MET A 252 -4.26 9.69 7.96
C MET A 252 -3.46 8.85 6.96
N SER A 253 -3.96 7.66 6.60
CA SER A 253 -3.29 6.80 5.61
C SER A 253 -3.40 7.37 4.20
N VAL A 254 -4.59 7.85 3.80
CA VAL A 254 -4.82 8.49 2.50
C VAL A 254 -4.02 9.79 2.40
N GLY A 255 -4.11 10.65 3.41
CA GLY A 255 -3.38 11.92 3.46
C GLY A 255 -1.86 11.74 3.48
N HIS A 256 -1.33 10.68 4.09
CA HIS A 256 0.10 10.38 4.02
C HIS A 256 0.54 10.00 2.60
N MET A 257 -0.27 9.21 1.88
CA MET A 257 -0.01 8.87 0.49
C MET A 257 -0.13 10.09 -0.43
N GLU A 258 -1.20 10.88 -0.30
CA GLU A 258 -1.42 12.11 -1.09
C GLU A 258 -0.32 13.13 -0.85
N PHE A 259 0.07 13.37 0.40
CA PHE A 259 1.20 14.25 0.72
C PHE A 259 2.49 13.79 0.05
N LEU A 260 2.83 12.49 0.11
CA LEU A 260 4.01 11.96 -0.57
C LEU A 260 3.92 12.15 -2.09
N TYR A 261 2.74 11.96 -2.67
CA TYR A 261 2.50 12.06 -4.10
C TYR A 261 2.62 13.51 -4.60
N ASP A 262 1.92 14.44 -3.94
CA ASP A 262 1.84 15.85 -4.35
C ASP A 262 3.14 16.60 -4.13
N GLN A 263 3.89 16.25 -3.08
CA GLN A 263 5.19 16.87 -2.80
C GLN A 263 6.31 16.30 -3.68
N SER A 264 6.08 15.17 -4.34
CA SER A 264 7.06 14.56 -5.23
C SER A 264 6.99 15.15 -6.64
N PRO A 265 8.13 15.36 -7.31
CA PRO A 265 8.15 15.82 -8.68
C PRO A 265 7.50 14.77 -9.60
N GLU A 266 6.91 15.22 -10.71
CA GLU A 266 6.10 14.36 -11.59
C GLU A 266 6.86 13.11 -12.06
N SER A 267 8.15 13.30 -12.40
CA SER A 267 9.03 12.24 -12.86
C SER A 267 9.36 11.18 -11.78
N MET A 268 9.10 11.46 -10.50
CA MET A 268 9.43 10.59 -9.37
C MET A 268 8.22 10.13 -8.56
N ARG A 269 6.98 10.40 -9.00
CA ARG A 269 5.75 9.97 -8.30
C ARG A 269 5.71 8.46 -8.04
N SER A 270 6.22 7.64 -8.97
CA SER A 270 6.35 6.19 -8.78
C SER A 270 7.27 5.82 -7.60
N SER A 271 8.36 6.56 -7.41
CA SER A 271 9.28 6.39 -6.28
C SER A 271 8.62 6.80 -4.96
N ALA A 272 7.77 7.84 -4.97
CA ALA A 272 6.99 8.26 -3.80
C ALA A 272 6.00 7.17 -3.33
N VAL A 273 5.30 6.54 -4.29
CA VAL A 273 4.42 5.40 -3.99
C VAL A 273 5.21 4.20 -3.47
N ALA A 274 6.42 3.95 -3.99
CA ALA A 274 7.29 2.91 -3.47
C ALA A 274 7.74 3.20 -2.02
N LEU A 275 8.10 4.45 -1.70
CA LEU A 275 8.42 4.87 -0.34
C LEU A 275 7.26 4.66 0.62
N TYR A 276 6.02 4.88 0.19
CA TYR A 276 4.83 4.60 0.99
C TYR A 276 4.72 3.11 1.37
N TRP A 277 4.90 2.18 0.41
CA TRP A 277 4.90 0.75 0.70
C TRP A 277 6.07 0.31 1.60
N ILE A 278 7.23 0.95 1.47
CA ILE A 278 8.37 0.73 2.37
C ILE A 278 8.03 1.18 3.80
N ALA A 279 7.36 2.33 3.97
CA ALA A 279 6.90 2.77 5.29
C ALA A 279 5.92 1.77 5.91
N ILE A 280 4.98 1.23 5.12
CA ILE A 280 4.09 0.17 5.59
C ILE A 280 4.88 -1.04 6.07
N ALA A 281 5.81 -1.55 5.25
CA ALA A 281 6.63 -2.70 5.62
C ALA A 281 7.45 -2.44 6.89
N ALA A 282 8.16 -1.31 6.95
CA ALA A 282 8.97 -0.92 8.11
C ALA A 282 8.11 -0.79 9.38
N GLY A 283 6.91 -0.20 9.27
CA GLY A 283 5.97 -0.07 10.38
C GLY A 283 5.51 -1.44 10.89
N GLN A 284 5.16 -2.37 10.01
CA GLN A 284 4.76 -3.73 10.40
C GLN A 284 5.88 -4.49 11.13
N TYR A 285 7.13 -4.37 10.68
CA TYR A 285 8.28 -4.95 11.38
C TYR A 285 8.53 -4.28 12.73
N MET A 286 8.40 -2.94 12.81
CA MET A 286 8.53 -2.19 14.05
C MET A 286 7.42 -2.56 15.06
N GLY A 287 6.19 -2.78 14.59
CA GLY A 287 5.10 -3.28 15.42
C GLY A 287 5.37 -4.68 15.96
N THR A 288 5.93 -5.57 15.13
CA THR A 288 6.35 -6.92 15.57
C THR A 288 7.49 -6.85 16.60
N LEU A 289 8.43 -5.93 16.40
CA LEU A 289 9.50 -5.65 17.37
C LEU A 289 8.92 -5.15 18.70
N MET A 290 7.94 -4.25 18.67
CA MET A 290 7.28 -3.74 19.87
C MET A 290 6.65 -4.88 20.70
N VAL A 291 5.94 -5.80 20.04
CA VAL A 291 5.38 -7.00 20.70
C VAL A 291 6.48 -7.88 21.28
N SER A 292 7.55 -8.11 20.52
CA SER A 292 8.69 -8.92 20.98
C SER A 292 9.38 -8.32 22.22
N LEU A 293 9.53 -7.00 22.26
CA LEU A 293 10.07 -6.29 23.42
C LEU A 293 9.13 -6.41 24.63
N VAL A 294 7.81 -6.28 24.43
CA VAL A 294 6.83 -6.47 25.51
C VAL A 294 6.93 -7.89 26.09
N HIS A 295 7.00 -8.93 25.27
CA HIS A 295 7.22 -10.30 25.77
C HIS A 295 8.55 -10.45 26.53
N LYS A 296 9.63 -9.83 26.04
CA LYS A 296 10.94 -9.91 26.67
C LYS A 296 10.99 -9.20 28.05
N TYR A 297 10.38 -8.03 28.17
CA TYR A 297 10.48 -7.20 29.39
C TYR A 297 9.42 -7.50 30.44
N THR A 298 8.27 -8.06 30.06
CA THR A 298 7.16 -8.27 31.01
C THR A 298 7.28 -9.57 31.82
N GLY A 299 8.19 -10.47 31.45
CA GLY A 299 8.44 -11.73 32.16
C GLY A 299 7.28 -12.74 32.08
N LYS A 300 7.41 -13.89 32.77
CA LYS A 300 6.43 -14.99 32.69
C LYS A 300 5.19 -14.78 33.57
N ASP A 301 5.33 -14.18 34.76
CA ASP A 301 4.24 -14.11 35.74
C ASP A 301 3.34 -12.87 35.60
N ARG A 302 3.85 -11.78 35.00
CA ARG A 302 3.08 -10.52 34.76
C ARG A 302 2.91 -10.22 33.27
N ASN A 303 3.05 -11.22 32.40
CA ASN A 303 3.04 -11.04 30.95
C ASN A 303 1.79 -10.28 30.48
N TRP A 304 1.98 -9.14 29.81
CA TRP A 304 0.90 -8.34 29.26
C TRP A 304 0.19 -9.08 28.13
N LEU A 305 0.93 -9.93 27.40
CA LEU A 305 0.48 -10.68 26.23
C LEU A 305 0.72 -12.19 26.45
N PRO A 306 -0.13 -12.90 27.21
CA PRO A 306 0.00 -14.34 27.40
C PRO A 306 -0.42 -15.13 26.15
N ASP A 307 0.31 -16.21 25.86
CA ASP A 307 0.23 -16.94 24.58
C ASP A 307 -1.12 -17.64 24.30
N ARG A 308 -1.92 -17.93 25.33
CA ARG A 308 -3.15 -18.74 25.18
C ARG A 308 -4.43 -18.09 25.71
N ASN A 309 -4.36 -17.30 26.78
CA ASN A 309 -5.56 -16.78 27.43
C ASN A 309 -5.43 -15.28 27.69
N LEU A 310 -6.04 -14.49 26.81
CA LEU A 310 -5.99 -13.03 26.85
C LEU A 310 -6.57 -12.46 28.17
N ASN A 311 -7.52 -13.17 28.80
CA ASN A 311 -8.12 -12.74 30.07
C ASN A 311 -7.14 -12.78 31.25
N ARG A 312 -6.01 -13.49 31.12
CA ARG A 312 -4.92 -13.46 32.12
C ARG A 312 -3.92 -12.33 31.85
N GLY A 313 -3.94 -11.77 30.64
CA GLY A 313 -3.04 -10.72 30.21
C GLY A 313 -3.53 -9.34 30.61
N ARG A 314 -2.68 -8.34 30.34
CA ARG A 314 -3.00 -6.93 30.51
C ARG A 314 -2.83 -6.22 29.17
N LEU A 315 -3.73 -6.53 28.24
CA LEU A 315 -3.72 -5.98 26.88
C LEU A 315 -3.82 -4.45 26.90
N GLU A 316 -4.51 -3.89 27.90
CA GLU A 316 -4.61 -2.45 28.14
C GLU A 316 -3.25 -1.77 28.26
N ASN A 317 -2.26 -2.42 28.88
CA ASN A 317 -0.93 -1.85 29.03
C ASN A 317 -0.18 -1.76 27.69
N TYR A 318 -0.40 -2.74 26.79
CA TYR A 318 0.15 -2.67 25.43
C TYR A 318 -0.45 -1.50 24.67
N PHE A 319 -1.77 -1.29 24.78
CA PHE A 319 -2.42 -0.14 24.13
C PHE A 319 -1.96 1.19 24.72
N TRP A 320 -1.77 1.30 26.04
CA TRP A 320 -1.18 2.48 26.67
C TRP A 320 0.25 2.76 26.17
N LEU A 321 1.06 1.71 26.00
CA LEU A 321 2.39 1.84 25.40
C LEU A 321 2.30 2.36 23.96
N ALA A 322 1.42 1.79 23.14
CA ALA A 322 1.21 2.23 21.76
C ALA A 322 0.72 3.68 21.68
N THR A 323 -0.20 4.09 22.57
CA THR A 323 -0.63 5.49 22.70
C THR A 323 0.52 6.40 23.10
N GLY A 324 1.38 5.99 24.04
CA GLY A 324 2.57 6.73 24.42
C GLY A 324 3.54 6.94 23.26
N VAL A 325 3.80 5.89 22.47
CA VAL A 325 4.59 5.99 21.23
C VAL A 325 3.95 6.96 20.24
N GLN A 326 2.62 6.93 20.10
CA GLN A 326 1.90 7.82 19.19
C GLN A 326 1.94 9.29 19.64
N VAL A 327 1.92 9.57 20.95
CA VAL A 327 2.10 10.94 21.47
C VAL A 327 3.50 11.46 21.16
N ILE A 328 4.54 10.63 21.33
CA ILE A 328 5.91 10.99 20.97
C ILE A 328 6.02 11.22 19.46
N ASN A 329 5.39 10.36 18.66
CA ASN A 329 5.35 10.50 17.21
C ASN A 329 4.66 11.81 16.77
N LEU A 330 3.58 12.22 17.44
CA LEU A 330 2.91 13.48 17.17
C LEU A 330 3.85 14.66 17.44
N MET A 331 4.59 14.65 18.55
CA MET A 331 5.59 15.68 18.85
C MET A 331 6.69 15.72 17.78
N TYR A 332 7.19 14.57 17.36
CA TYR A 332 8.16 14.45 16.28
C TYR A 332 7.62 15.00 14.95
N TYR A 333 6.39 14.61 14.58
CA TYR A 333 5.73 15.08 13.36
C TYR A 333 5.56 16.61 13.36
N VAL A 334 5.10 17.20 14.46
CA VAL A 334 4.94 18.67 14.57
C VAL A 334 6.28 19.39 14.41
N VAL A 335 7.36 18.86 15.03
CA VAL A 335 8.71 19.42 14.87
C VAL A 335 9.15 19.33 13.41
N CYS A 336 9.01 18.16 12.76
CA CYS A 336 9.37 18.00 11.35
C CYS A 336 8.55 18.88 10.43
N ALA A 337 7.24 19.00 10.66
CA ALA A 337 6.35 19.85 9.88
C ALA A 337 6.72 21.33 10.03
N TRP A 338 7.15 21.76 11.22
CA TRP A 338 7.59 23.14 11.43
C TRP A 338 8.89 23.50 10.69
N PHE A 339 9.78 22.52 10.51
CA PHE A 339 10.99 22.69 9.70
C PHE A 339 10.77 22.43 8.21
N TYR A 340 9.62 21.88 7.83
CA TYR A 340 9.32 21.55 6.44
C TYR A 340 8.86 22.77 5.66
N THR A 341 9.48 23.01 4.52
CA THR A 341 9.06 24.06 3.59
C THR A 341 8.27 23.40 2.46
N TYR A 342 6.98 23.76 2.35
CA TYR A 342 6.11 23.29 1.29
C TYR A 342 6.58 23.79 -0.08
N LYS A 343 6.39 22.96 -1.11
CA LYS A 343 6.54 23.43 -2.49
C LYS A 343 5.40 24.43 -2.80
N PRO A 344 5.68 25.63 -3.33
CA PRO A 344 4.63 26.58 -3.73
C PRO A 344 3.83 26.00 -4.92
N LEU A 345 2.50 26.10 -4.87
CA LEU A 345 1.60 25.55 -5.91
C LEU A 345 1.80 26.20 -7.30
N GLU A 346 2.22 27.47 -7.36
CA GLU A 346 2.47 28.21 -8.62
C GLU A 346 3.45 27.49 -9.56
N GLU A 347 4.50 26.86 -9.02
CA GLU A 347 5.54 26.17 -9.81
C GLU A 347 5.03 24.85 -10.44
N ALA A 348 3.97 24.26 -9.88
CA ALA A 348 3.32 23.08 -10.46
C ALA A 348 2.41 23.42 -11.65
N ILE A 349 1.85 24.64 -11.67
CA ILE A 349 1.01 25.14 -12.76
C ILE A 349 1.90 25.53 -13.96
N GLU A 350 3.07 26.13 -13.72
CA GLU A 350 4.01 26.48 -14.78
C GLU A 350 4.59 25.24 -15.49
N ILE A 351 4.95 24.18 -14.75
CA ILE A 351 5.43 22.92 -15.34
C ILE A 351 4.35 22.24 -16.18
N ASN A 352 3.08 22.23 -15.72
CA ASN A 352 1.97 21.70 -16.52
C ASN A 352 1.74 22.51 -17.80
N ASN A 353 1.85 23.83 -17.73
CA ASN A 353 1.69 24.70 -18.90
C ASN A 353 2.85 24.58 -19.90
N GLU A 354 4.08 24.30 -19.47
CA GLU A 354 5.20 24.03 -20.38
C GLU A 354 5.12 22.64 -21.04
N GLY A 355 4.51 21.65 -20.39
CA GLY A 355 4.29 20.30 -20.93
C GLY A 355 3.24 20.23 -22.05
N ASP A 356 2.32 21.19 -22.12
CA ASP A 356 1.22 21.24 -23.10
C ASP A 356 1.57 22.02 -24.38
N VAL A 357 2.81 22.52 -24.52
CA VAL A 357 3.24 23.27 -25.72
C VAL A 357 4.15 22.40 -26.60
N GLU A 358 3.56 21.45 -27.34
CA GLU A 358 4.17 20.97 -28.59
C GLU A 358 3.16 20.91 -29.76
N LEU A 359 3.47 21.77 -30.75
CA LEU A 359 3.23 21.64 -32.19
C LEU A 359 1.79 21.67 -32.74
N GLY A 360 1.20 22.86 -32.73
CA GLY A 360 0.27 23.29 -33.79
C GLY A 360 1.06 23.88 -34.98
N SER A 361 0.99 23.24 -36.15
CA SER A 361 1.61 23.76 -37.38
C SER A 361 1.02 25.13 -37.75
N GLY A 362 1.85 26.17 -37.77
CA GLY A 362 1.49 27.51 -38.22
C GLY A 362 2.52 28.00 -39.23
N ASP A 363 2.06 28.15 -40.47
CA ASP A 363 2.79 28.66 -41.62
C ASP A 363 3.27 30.12 -41.43
N GLY A 364 4.40 30.41 -42.08
CA GLY A 364 5.15 31.66 -42.27
C GLY A 364 4.73 32.96 -41.57
N THR A 365 5.65 33.55 -40.81
CA THR A 365 6.49 34.69 -41.28
C THR A 365 7.56 35.08 -40.24
N SER A 366 8.83 34.89 -40.60
CA SER A 366 9.99 35.42 -39.87
C SER A 366 10.06 36.95 -40.04
N LYS A 367 10.10 37.68 -38.92
CA LYS A 367 10.63 39.04 -38.87
C LYS A 367 11.86 39.04 -37.98
N ALA A 368 13.02 39.12 -38.63
CA ALA A 368 14.29 39.44 -38.00
C ALA A 368 14.27 40.89 -37.50
N LEU A 369 14.57 41.10 -36.23
CA LEU A 369 15.05 42.36 -35.69
C LEU A 369 16.35 42.06 -34.94
N SER A 370 17.45 42.31 -35.65
CA SER A 370 18.79 42.36 -35.08
C SER A 370 18.91 43.63 -34.25
N ASP A 371 19.30 43.53 -32.99
CA ASP A 371 19.87 44.66 -32.26
C ASP A 371 21.39 44.48 -32.12
N ALA A 372 22.09 45.53 -32.50
CA ALA A 372 23.54 45.60 -32.59
C ALA A 372 24.13 45.88 -31.21
N ASN A 373 24.48 44.82 -30.48
CA ASN A 373 25.62 44.72 -29.57
C ASN A 373 25.56 43.37 -28.84
N GLY A 374 26.36 42.41 -29.31
CA GLY A 374 26.36 41.04 -28.82
C GLY A 374 26.96 40.85 -27.43
N ASN A 375 26.20 41.18 -26.38
CA ASN A 375 26.44 40.74 -25.01
C ASN A 375 25.12 40.21 -24.41
N VAL A 376 25.11 38.93 -24.02
CA VAL A 376 24.02 38.34 -23.23
C VAL A 376 24.46 38.33 -21.76
N GLU A 377 23.96 39.28 -20.98
CA GLU A 377 23.92 39.17 -19.52
C GLU A 377 22.63 38.42 -19.14
N LEU A 378 22.77 37.23 -18.57
CA LEU A 378 21.67 36.57 -17.86
C LEU A 378 21.61 37.15 -16.44
N ALA A 379 20.73 38.12 -16.26
CA ALA A 379 20.36 38.63 -14.94
C ALA A 379 19.49 37.58 -14.22
N VAL A 380 20.00 37.06 -13.11
CA VAL A 380 19.20 36.35 -12.10
C VAL A 380 18.49 37.42 -11.25
N THR A 381 17.17 37.50 -11.36
CA THR A 381 16.35 38.27 -10.41
C THR A 381 15.79 37.35 -9.34
N LYS A 382 15.88 37.83 -8.09
CA LYS A 382 15.55 37.20 -6.82
C LYS A 382 14.08 36.86 -6.64
#